data_AF-A0A2T1CJ04-F1
#
_entry.id   AF-A0A2T1CJ04-F1
#
_cell.length_a   1.000
_cell.length_b   1.000
_cell.length_c   1.000
_cell.angle_alpha   90.00
_cell.angle_beta   90.00
_cell.angle_gamma   90.00
#
_symmetry.space_group_name_H-M   'P 1'
#
loop_
_entity.id
_entity.type
_entity.pdbx_description
1 polymer ?
#
loop_
_entity_poly.entity_id
_entity_poly.type
_entity_poly.pdbx_seq_one_letter_code
_entity_poly.pdbx_strand_id
1 'polypeptide(L)'
;MQLTDAGHHLYPVLRNGFNAFAEAIATLHPDPASTVLTITAIHDFASKWLVPRLPKFQKAYPDINIHLQTSVQVIDLHTQTVDMAIRYGRGNYPGLVTKKLFSDVFIPVCSPLLLQGNQPLQVPEDLVHHTLLHCEWINDKGSEQPT
;
A
#
# COMPACT_ATOMS: atom_id res chain seq x y z
N MET A 1 5.96 1.03 -20.38
CA MET A 1 5.49 -0.21 -21.03
C MET A 1 4.07 -0.46 -20.56
N GLN A 2 3.12 -0.69 -21.48
CA GLN A 2 1.74 -1.05 -21.16
C GLN A 2 1.51 -2.53 -21.46
N LEU A 3 0.69 -3.21 -20.67
CA LEU A 3 0.26 -4.57 -20.96
C LEU A 3 -0.70 -4.57 -22.16
N THR A 4 -0.60 -5.59 -23.00
CA THR A 4 -1.61 -5.87 -24.03
C THR A 4 -2.94 -6.30 -23.38
N ASP A 5 -4.04 -6.31 -24.12
CA ASP A 5 -5.35 -6.75 -23.59
C ASP A 5 -5.34 -8.20 -23.08
N ALA A 6 -4.61 -9.07 -23.78
CA ALA A 6 -4.34 -10.43 -23.33
C ALA A 6 -3.48 -10.44 -22.05
N GLY A 7 -2.51 -9.53 -21.96
CA GLY A 7 -1.71 -9.34 -20.75
C GLY A 7 -2.56 -8.94 -19.54
N HIS A 8 -3.48 -7.99 -19.72
CA HIS A 8 -4.39 -7.57 -18.64
C HIS A 8 -5.24 -8.72 -18.10
N HIS A 9 -5.69 -9.62 -18.98
CA HIS A 9 -6.43 -10.82 -18.58
C HIS A 9 -5.55 -11.86 -17.87
N LEU A 10 -4.33 -12.10 -18.37
CA LEU A 10 -3.44 -13.13 -17.81
C LEU A 10 -2.77 -12.71 -16.50
N TYR A 11 -2.45 -11.43 -16.35
CA TYR A 11 -1.68 -10.89 -15.24
C TYR A 11 -2.22 -11.27 -13.85
N PRO A 12 -3.50 -11.06 -13.50
CA PRO A 12 -3.99 -11.43 -12.17
C PRO A 12 -3.93 -12.93 -11.93
N VAL A 13 -4.21 -13.75 -12.96
CA VAL A 13 -4.18 -15.23 -12.86
C VAL A 13 -2.76 -15.73 -12.63
N LEU A 14 -1.80 -15.25 -13.43
CA LEU A 14 -0.39 -15.62 -13.27
C LEU A 14 0.18 -15.14 -11.94
N ARG A 15 -0.11 -13.90 -11.55
CA ARG A 15 0.34 -13.34 -10.27
C ARG A 15 -0.14 -14.20 -9.11
N ASN A 16 -1.42 -14.56 -9.09
CA ASN A 16 -1.99 -15.38 -8.03
C ASN A 16 -1.41 -16.81 -8.04
N GLY A 17 -1.25 -17.42 -9.21
CA GLY A 17 -0.65 -18.74 -9.35
C GLY A 17 0.81 -18.79 -8.88
N PHE A 18 1.63 -17.81 -9.27
CA PHE A 18 3.02 -17.72 -8.80
C PHE A 18 3.13 -17.46 -7.30
N ASN A 19 2.25 -16.65 -6.73
CA ASN A 19 2.18 -16.47 -5.28
C ASN A 19 1.85 -17.79 -4.56
N ALA A 20 0.86 -18.54 -5.05
CA ALA A 20 0.49 -19.84 -4.48
C ALA A 20 1.63 -20.87 -4.58
N PHE A 21 2.38 -20.89 -5.69
CA PHE A 21 3.56 -21.75 -5.81
C PHE A 21 4.67 -21.33 -4.83
N ALA A 22 4.94 -20.03 -4.70
CA ALA A 22 5.94 -19.53 -3.77
C ALA A 22 5.59 -19.89 -2.32
N GLU A 23 4.32 -19.76 -1.94
CA GLU A 23 3.81 -20.13 -0.61
C GLU A 23 3.95 -21.64 -0.36
N ALA A 24 3.52 -22.48 -1.30
CA ALA A 24 3.66 -23.92 -1.19
C ALA A 24 5.14 -24.36 -1.05
N ILE A 25 6.04 -23.76 -1.84
CA ILE A 25 7.49 -24.04 -1.75
C ILE A 25 8.04 -23.58 -0.38
N ALA A 26 7.58 -22.46 0.15
CA ALA A 26 7.99 -21.98 1.48
C ALA A 26 7.58 -22.98 2.59
N THR A 27 6.42 -23.64 2.48
CA THR A 27 6.02 -24.69 3.44
C THR A 27 6.88 -25.95 3.39
N LEU A 28 7.56 -26.20 2.26
CA LEU A 28 8.42 -27.38 2.06
C LEU A 28 9.84 -27.19 2.58
N HIS A 29 10.25 -25.95 2.89
CA HIS A 29 11.48 -25.64 3.63
C HIS A 29 11.14 -25.06 5.01
N PRO A 30 10.58 -25.86 5.93
CA PRO A 30 10.46 -25.43 7.31
C PRO A 30 11.87 -25.40 7.90
N ASP A 31 12.47 -24.21 7.96
CA ASP A 31 13.39 -23.95 9.07
C ASP A 31 12.50 -23.94 10.33
N PRO A 32 12.60 -24.96 11.21
CA PRO A 32 11.69 -25.09 12.35
C PRO A 32 11.80 -23.93 13.34
N ALA A 33 12.82 -23.08 13.19
CA ALA A 33 13.05 -21.91 14.05
C ALA A 33 12.51 -20.59 13.48
N SER A 34 12.10 -20.51 12.21
CA SER A 34 11.73 -19.23 11.61
C SER A 34 10.21 -19.08 11.40
N THR A 35 9.60 -18.16 12.14
CA THR A 35 8.19 -17.77 11.94
C THR A 35 8.12 -16.80 10.76
N VAL A 36 7.32 -17.09 9.74
CA VAL A 36 7.07 -16.14 8.64
C VAL A 36 5.94 -15.20 9.04
N LEU A 37 6.19 -13.89 8.95
CA LEU A 37 5.20 -12.83 9.15
C LEU A 37 4.89 -12.18 7.80
N THR A 38 3.71 -12.45 7.26
CA THR A 38 3.23 -11.89 5.99
C THR A 38 2.48 -10.59 6.24
N ILE A 39 3.03 -9.49 5.74
CA ILE A 39 2.49 -8.14 5.90
C ILE A 39 2.08 -7.61 4.53
N THR A 40 0.84 -7.14 4.42
CA THR A 40 0.43 -6.32 3.28
C THR A 40 0.47 -4.84 3.62
N ALA A 41 1.03 -4.01 2.75
CA ALA A 41 1.09 -2.57 2.93
C ALA A 41 0.82 -1.81 1.62
N ILE A 42 0.36 -0.57 1.72
CA ILE A 42 0.32 0.34 0.57
C ILE A 42 1.75 0.58 0.07
N HIS A 43 1.92 0.73 -1.25
CA HIS A 43 3.23 0.77 -1.89
C HIS A 43 4.15 1.86 -1.31
N ASP A 44 3.63 3.07 -1.16
CA ASP A 44 4.40 4.21 -0.65
C ASP A 44 4.85 4.02 0.80
N PHE A 45 3.99 3.45 1.64
CA PHE A 45 4.34 3.15 3.02
C PHE A 45 5.41 2.05 3.08
N ALA A 46 5.23 1.00 2.29
CA ALA A 46 6.18 -0.11 2.21
C ALA A 46 7.57 0.39 1.84
N SER A 47 7.69 1.12 0.73
CA SER A 47 8.98 1.57 0.20
C SER A 47 9.62 2.70 1.00
N LYS A 48 8.84 3.72 1.39
CA LYS A 48 9.38 4.94 2.03
C LYS A 48 9.55 4.81 3.53
N TRP A 49 8.75 3.96 4.19
CA TRP A 49 8.76 3.85 5.65
C TRP A 49 9.18 2.48 6.17
N LEU A 50 8.58 1.40 5.67
CA LEU A 50 8.76 0.06 6.25
C LEU A 50 10.10 -0.58 5.87
N VAL A 51 10.41 -0.67 4.58
CA VAL A 51 11.64 -1.29 4.04
C VAL A 51 12.91 -0.74 4.69
N PRO A 52 13.10 0.59 4.83
CA PRO A 52 14.29 1.14 5.50
C PRO A 52 14.45 0.71 6.97
N ARG A 53 13.38 0.23 7.62
CA ARG A 53 13.36 -0.18 9.03
C ARG A 53 13.49 -1.69 9.22
N LEU A 54 13.32 -2.48 8.15
CA LEU A 54 13.38 -3.94 8.23
C LEU A 54 14.74 -4.48 8.69
N PRO A 55 15.90 -3.95 8.26
CA PRO A 55 17.19 -4.46 8.75
C PRO A 55 17.34 -4.36 10.27
N LYS A 56 16.84 -3.27 10.86
CA LYS A 56 16.84 -3.09 12.32
C LYS A 56 15.92 -4.10 13.00
N PHE A 57 14.75 -4.35 12.40
CA PHE A 57 13.80 -5.34 12.92
C PHE A 57 14.36 -6.76 12.84
N GLN A 58 14.91 -7.17 11.69
CA GLN A 58 15.49 -8.50 11.49
C GLN A 58 16.67 -8.76 12.44
N LYS A 59 17.46 -7.73 12.76
CA LYS A 59 18.52 -7.85 13.77
C LYS A 59 17.97 -8.06 15.19
N ALA A 60 16.81 -7.48 15.51
CA ALA A 60 16.18 -7.61 16.83
C ALA A 60 15.36 -8.90 16.96
N TYR A 61 14.83 -9.41 15.86
CA TYR A 61 14.00 -10.62 15.78
C TYR A 61 14.50 -11.53 14.64
N PRO A 62 15.65 -12.21 14.83
CA PRO A 62 16.27 -13.01 13.78
C PRO A 62 15.42 -14.22 13.37
N ASP A 63 14.57 -14.69 14.27
CA ASP A 63 13.67 -15.84 14.06
C ASP A 63 12.39 -15.46 13.29
N ILE A 64 12.21 -14.19 12.92
CA ILE A 64 11.03 -13.72 12.19
C ILE A 64 11.43 -13.36 10.75
N ASN A 65 10.95 -14.15 9.80
CA ASN A 65 11.08 -13.88 8.37
C ASN A 65 9.92 -13.02 7.89
N ILE A 66 10.20 -11.84 7.33
CA ILE A 66 9.17 -10.92 6.87
C ILE A 66 8.89 -11.16 5.39
N HIS A 67 7.64 -11.49 5.06
CA HIS A 67 7.13 -11.49 3.70
C HIS A 67 6.30 -10.24 3.47
N LEU A 68 6.80 -9.29 2.69
CA LEU A 68 6.12 -8.03 2.40
C LEU A 68 5.41 -8.07 1.04
N GLN A 69 4.10 -7.92 1.06
CA GLN A 69 3.26 -7.80 -0.13
C GLN A 69 2.79 -6.34 -0.28
N THR A 70 2.98 -5.76 -1.47
CA THR A 70 2.44 -4.43 -1.77
C THR A 70 1.15 -4.54 -2.56
N SER A 71 0.07 -4.00 -2.02
CA SER A 71 -1.23 -3.96 -2.68
C SER A 71 -2.03 -2.76 -2.20
N VAL A 72 -2.77 -2.14 -3.11
CA VAL A 72 -3.76 -1.10 -2.80
C VAL A 72 -5.13 -1.69 -2.49
N GLN A 73 -5.38 -2.95 -2.86
CA GLN A 73 -6.64 -3.64 -2.55
C GLN A 73 -6.70 -3.99 -1.06
N VAL A 74 -7.90 -3.90 -0.51
CA VAL A 74 -8.21 -4.47 0.81
C VAL A 74 -8.23 -5.98 0.63
N ILE A 75 -7.15 -6.64 1.04
CA ILE A 75 -7.06 -8.09 1.03
C ILE A 75 -7.88 -8.61 2.20
N ASP A 76 -8.69 -9.63 1.95
CA ASP A 76 -9.41 -10.32 3.00
C ASP A 76 -8.43 -11.09 3.90
N LEU A 77 -8.17 -10.53 5.08
CA LEU A 77 -7.32 -11.14 6.12
C LEU A 77 -7.89 -12.46 6.65
N HIS A 78 -9.18 -12.75 6.43
CA HIS A 78 -9.79 -14.04 6.80
C HIS A 78 -9.35 -15.19 5.90
N THR A 79 -8.77 -14.91 4.73
CA THR A 79 -8.25 -15.96 3.81
C THR A 79 -6.92 -16.58 4.24
N GLN A 80 -6.40 -16.24 5.43
CA GLN A 80 -5.18 -16.81 6.06
C GLN A 80 -3.86 -16.63 5.30
N THR A 81 -3.83 -15.89 4.19
CA THR A 81 -2.59 -15.64 3.43
C THR A 81 -1.79 -14.43 3.94
N VAL A 82 -2.36 -13.63 4.84
CA VAL A 82 -1.77 -12.38 5.35
C VAL A 82 -2.04 -12.26 6.85
N ASP A 83 -0.99 -12.02 7.63
CA ASP A 83 -1.08 -11.86 9.09
C ASP A 83 -1.45 -10.43 9.51
N MET A 84 -1.00 -9.42 8.73
CA MET A 84 -1.21 -8.02 9.05
C MET A 84 -1.41 -7.16 7.79
N ALA A 85 -2.36 -6.22 7.86
CA ALA A 85 -2.53 -5.17 6.86
C ALA A 85 -2.21 -3.78 7.41
N ILE A 86 -1.39 -3.03 6.68
CA ILE A 86 -1.11 -1.61 6.91
C ILE A 86 -1.79 -0.80 5.80
N ARG A 87 -2.77 0.02 6.18
CA ARG A 87 -3.64 0.77 5.27
C ARG A 87 -3.93 2.17 5.80
N TYR A 88 -4.23 3.10 4.89
CA TYR A 88 -4.96 4.31 5.25
C TYR A 88 -6.41 3.93 5.55
N GLY A 89 -6.94 4.43 6.66
CA GLY A 89 -8.30 4.11 7.04
C GLY A 89 -8.68 4.73 8.37
N ARG A 90 -9.98 4.67 8.65
CA ARG A 90 -10.56 5.15 9.91
C ARG A 90 -10.45 4.11 11.03
N GLY A 91 -9.97 2.91 10.73
CA GLY A 91 -9.77 1.84 11.72
C GLY A 91 -11.05 1.11 12.15
N ASN A 92 -12.16 1.31 11.46
CA ASN A 92 -13.41 0.60 11.74
C ASN A 92 -13.57 -0.59 10.79
N TYR A 93 -12.85 -1.68 11.09
CA TYR A 93 -12.93 -2.93 10.32
C TYR A 93 -13.52 -4.04 11.22
N PRO A 94 -14.80 -4.42 11.03
CA PRO A 94 -15.45 -5.44 11.85
C PRO A 94 -14.67 -6.77 11.85
N GLY A 95 -14.54 -7.39 13.01
CA GLY A 95 -13.83 -8.68 13.14
C GLY A 95 -12.30 -8.58 13.15
N LEU A 96 -11.72 -7.37 13.07
CA LEU A 96 -10.27 -7.16 13.09
C LEU A 96 -9.83 -6.26 14.25
N VAL A 97 -8.62 -6.49 14.73
CA VAL A 97 -7.95 -5.58 15.68
C VAL A 97 -7.24 -4.50 14.88
N THR A 98 -7.55 -3.24 15.17
CA THR A 98 -6.99 -2.09 14.46
C THR A 98 -6.11 -1.25 15.39
N LYS A 99 -4.94 -0.86 14.90
CA LYS A 99 -4.01 0.01 15.63
C LYS A 99 -3.56 1.16 14.74
N LYS A 100 -3.79 2.39 15.21
CA LYS A 100 -3.28 3.59 14.55
C LYS A 100 -1.76 3.64 14.71
N LEU A 101 -1.04 3.70 13.58
CA LEU A 101 0.42 3.85 13.58
C LEU A 101 0.82 5.33 13.72
N PHE A 102 0.29 6.18 12.85
CA PHE A 102 0.49 7.64 12.88
C PHE A 102 -0.58 8.32 12.01
N SER A 103 -0.60 9.65 12.03
CA SER A 103 -1.37 10.49 11.10
C SER A 103 -0.44 11.07 10.04
N ASP A 104 -0.91 11.15 8.80
CA ASP A 104 -0.21 11.82 7.71
C ASP A 104 -0.91 13.16 7.38
N VAL A 105 -0.18 14.09 6.76
CA VAL A 105 -0.67 15.40 6.37
C VAL A 105 -0.34 15.65 4.90
N PHE A 106 -1.36 15.99 4.12
CA PHE A 106 -1.16 16.43 2.74
C PHE A 106 -0.83 17.91 2.70
N ILE A 107 0.24 18.25 1.98
CA ILE A 107 0.63 19.64 1.72
C ILE A 107 0.58 19.92 0.22
N PRO A 108 -0.04 21.03 -0.21
CA PRO A 108 0.07 21.47 -1.59
C PRO A 108 1.50 21.93 -1.85
N VAL A 109 2.01 21.62 -3.04
CA VAL A 109 3.32 22.08 -3.50
C VAL A 109 3.17 22.69 -4.88
N CYS A 110 3.95 23.74 -5.16
CA CYS A 110 3.96 24.40 -6.46
C CYS A 110 5.38 24.80 -6.86
N SER A 111 5.60 25.05 -8.15
CA SER A 111 6.85 25.63 -8.61
C SER A 111 7.01 27.06 -8.08
N PRO A 112 8.19 27.47 -7.58
CA PRO A 112 8.43 28.84 -7.13
C PRO A 112 8.13 29.91 -8.20
N LEU A 113 8.18 29.55 -9.49
CA LEU A 113 7.85 30.45 -10.60
C LEU A 113 6.38 30.90 -10.60
N LEU A 114 5.48 30.09 -10.03
CA LEU A 114 4.06 30.44 -9.90
C LEU A 114 3.82 31.54 -8.84
N LEU A 115 4.83 31.88 -8.03
CA LEU A 115 4.75 32.98 -7.07
C LEU A 115 5.16 34.33 -7.66
N GLN A 116 5.77 34.33 -8.86
CA GLN A 116 6.40 35.52 -9.46
C GLN A 116 5.82 35.90 -10.83
N GLY A 117 4.90 35.10 -11.38
CA GLY A 117 4.30 35.33 -12.69
C GLY A 117 3.20 36.40 -12.71
N ASN A 118 2.58 36.60 -13.88
CA ASN A 118 1.49 37.56 -14.07
C ASN A 118 0.24 37.28 -13.21
N GLN A 119 0.08 36.03 -12.77
CA GLN A 119 -0.97 35.60 -11.84
C GLN A 119 -0.26 34.83 -10.70
N PRO A 120 0.18 35.53 -9.65
CA PRO A 120 0.92 34.90 -8.56
C PRO A 120 -0.03 34.15 -7.62
N LEU A 121 0.36 32.93 -7.22
CA LEU A 121 -0.39 32.12 -6.24
C LEU A 121 -0.10 32.61 -4.81
N GLN A 122 -1.03 33.35 -4.20
CA GLN A 122 -0.88 33.93 -2.85
C GLN A 122 -1.91 33.39 -1.86
N VAL A 123 -3.13 33.13 -2.33
CA VAL A 123 -4.24 32.59 -1.53
C VAL A 123 -4.85 31.36 -2.20
N PRO A 124 -5.55 30.47 -1.47
CA PRO A 124 -6.16 29.28 -2.05
C PRO A 124 -7.12 29.56 -3.22
N GLU A 125 -7.77 30.71 -3.24
CA GLU A 125 -8.70 31.13 -4.29
C GLU A 125 -8.01 31.32 -5.65
N ASP A 126 -6.72 31.66 -5.66
CA ASP A 126 -5.94 31.86 -6.89
C ASP A 126 -5.76 30.55 -7.69
N LEU A 127 -5.96 29.39 -7.05
CA LEU A 127 -5.87 28.07 -7.69
C LEU A 127 -6.78 27.93 -8.91
N VAL A 128 -7.89 28.69 -8.98
CA VAL A 128 -8.81 28.70 -10.14
C VAL A 128 -8.14 29.15 -11.44
N HIS A 129 -7.03 29.89 -11.34
CA HIS A 129 -6.28 30.41 -12.48
C HIS A 129 -5.12 29.51 -12.91
N HIS A 130 -4.89 28.39 -12.23
CA HIS A 130 -3.75 27.50 -12.48
C HIS A 130 -4.19 26.08 -12.84
N THR A 131 -3.40 25.42 -13.68
CA THR A 131 -3.58 23.98 -13.95
C THR A 131 -3.21 23.19 -12.71
N LEU A 132 -4.16 22.43 -12.17
CA LEU A 132 -3.96 21.57 -11.02
C LEU A 132 -3.51 20.17 -11.46
N LEU A 133 -2.51 19.63 -10.78
CA LEU A 133 -2.08 18.24 -10.93
C LEU A 133 -2.81 17.39 -9.89
N HIS A 134 -3.68 16.49 -10.37
CA HIS A 134 -4.43 15.58 -9.52
C HIS A 134 -3.81 14.18 -9.59
N CYS A 135 -3.60 13.58 -8.43
CA CYS A 135 -3.39 12.13 -8.33
C CYS A 135 -4.71 11.49 -7.94
N GLU A 136 -5.33 10.79 -8.89
CA GLU A 136 -6.48 9.96 -8.58
C GLU A 136 -6.01 8.74 -7.79
N TRP A 137 -6.52 8.61 -6.57
CA TRP A 137 -6.42 7.37 -5.82
C TRP A 137 -7.53 6.47 -6.32
N ILE A 138 -7.18 5.26 -6.79
CA ILE A 138 -8.17 4.24 -7.15
C ILE A 138 -8.93 3.90 -5.87
N ASN A 139 -10.09 4.53 -5.69
CA ASN A 139 -11.05 4.15 -4.67
C ASN A 139 -11.65 2.83 -5.13
N ASP A 140 -11.41 1.77 -4.38
CA ASP A 140 -12.18 0.55 -4.50
C ASP A 140 -13.61 0.88 -4.05
N LYS A 141 -14.46 1.29 -5.00
CA LYS A 141 -15.91 1.41 -4.77
C LYS A 141 -16.47 0.00 -4.64
N GLY A 142 -16.29 -0.57 -3.45
CA GLY A 142 -16.76 -1.89 -3.03
C GLY A 142 -17.40 -1.82 -1.65
N SER A 143 -18.27 -0.84 -1.42
CA SER A 143 -19.37 -0.89 -0.44
C SER A 143 -20.15 0.41 -0.57
N GLU A 144 -21.20 0.37 -1.39
CA GLU A 144 -22.38 1.19 -1.12
C GLU A 144 -22.73 1.04 0.37
N GLN A 145 -22.76 2.16 1.09
CA GLN A 145 -23.48 2.25 2.34
C GLN A 145 -24.94 2.52 2.00
N PRO A 146 -25.90 1.63 2.30
CA PRO A 146 -27.25 2.09 2.59
C PRO A 146 -27.28 2.54 4.05
N THR A 147 -27.57 3.84 4.22
CA THR A 147 -28.18 4.52 5.39
C THR A 147 -27.92 3.99 6.80
#